data_AF-A0A2S4L0X4-F1
#
_entry.id   AF-A0A2S4L0X4-F1
#
_cell.length_a   1.000
_cell.length_b   1.000
_cell.length_c   1.000
_cell.angle_alpha   90.00
_cell.angle_beta   90.00
_cell.angle_gamma   90.00
#
_symmetry.space_group_name_H-M   'P 1'
#
loop_
_entity.id
_entity.type
_entity.pdbx_description
1 polymer ?
#
loop_
_entity_poly.entity_id
_entity_poly.type
_entity_poly.pdbx_seq_one_letter_code
_entity_poly.pdbx_strand_id
1 'polypeptide(L)'
;MDMLTSAEQRTLEQRMQKRQVKEFMGAFGGLVEHCFTSCVDDFTSKALSSRENGCINRCVLKWMATQQRVSDRFQEHNAQITQQMQNK
;
A
#
# COMPACT_ATOMS: atom_id res chain seq x y z
N MET A 1 15.19 -12.75 22.93
CA MET A 1 14.22 -11.67 22.63
C MET A 1 13.93 -10.99 23.94
N ASP A 2 14.44 -9.77 24.14
CA ASP A 2 14.21 -9.02 25.37
C ASP A 2 12.71 -8.84 25.60
N MET A 3 12.23 -9.30 26.76
CA MET A 3 10.85 -9.11 27.19
C MET A 3 10.65 -7.63 27.48
N LEU A 4 9.89 -6.95 26.61
CA LEU A 4 9.46 -5.57 26.81
C LEU A 4 8.64 -5.48 28.10
N THR A 5 8.86 -4.41 28.88
CA THR A 5 8.01 -4.12 30.02
C THR A 5 6.60 -3.72 29.56
N SER A 6 5.59 -3.85 30.43
CA SER A 6 4.20 -3.50 30.09
C SER A 6 4.03 -2.03 29.66
N ALA A 7 4.86 -1.13 30.18
CA ALA A 7 4.89 0.29 29.78
C ALA A 7 5.48 0.49 28.37
N GLU A 8 6.52 -0.25 28.03
CA GLU A 8 7.13 -0.22 26.69
C GLU A 8 6.21 -0.83 25.64
N GLN A 9 5.47 -1.89 25.99
CA GLN A 9 4.51 -2.54 25.09
C GLN A 9 3.36 -1.60 24.70
N ARG A 10 2.79 -0.84 25.66
CA ARG A 10 1.79 0.20 25.36
C ARG A 10 2.35 1.32 24.48
N THR A 11 3.59 1.74 24.73
CA THR A 11 4.24 2.78 23.93
C THR A 11 4.50 2.30 22.50
N LEU A 12 4.88 1.02 22.35
CA LEU A 12 5.06 0.38 21.04
C LEU A 12 3.73 0.33 20.27
N GLU A 13 2.65 -0.11 20.90
CA GLU A 13 1.32 -0.15 20.29
C GLU A 13 0.88 1.22 19.77
N GLN A 14 1.05 2.28 20.58
CA GLN A 14 0.74 3.64 20.16
C GLN A 14 1.59 4.09 18.95
N ARG A 15 2.88 3.74 18.93
CA ARG A 15 3.77 4.04 17.81
C ARG A 15 3.37 3.25 16.55
N MET A 16 2.99 1.99 16.71
CA MET A 16 2.53 1.13 15.61
C MET A 16 1.26 1.68 14.97
N GLN A 17 0.28 2.12 15.77
CA GLN A 17 -0.94 2.75 15.25
C GLN A 17 -0.65 4.03 14.45
N LYS A 18 0.20 4.92 14.99
CA LYS A 18 0.61 6.14 14.26
C LYS A 18 1.32 5.81 12.95
N ARG A 19 2.15 4.77 12.96
CA ARG A 19 2.86 4.31 11.77
C ARG A 19 1.89 3.78 10.71
N GLN A 20 0.90 2.99 11.10
CA GLN A 20 -0.11 2.45 10.18
C GLN A 20 -0.85 3.55 9.43
N VAL A 21 -1.25 4.63 10.12
CA VAL A 21 -1.91 5.78 9.49
C VAL A 21 -0.98 6.47 8.48
N LYS A 22 0.29 6.69 8.87
CA LYS A 22 1.28 7.32 7.97
C LYS A 22 1.53 6.47 6.71
N GLU A 23 1.67 5.16 6.87
CA GLU A 23 1.84 4.23 5.75
C GLU A 23 0.62 4.23 4.84
N PHE A 24 -0.59 4.25 5.40
CA PHE A 24 -1.82 4.37 4.64
C PHE A 24 -1.88 5.67 3.81
N MET A 25 -1.54 6.82 4.41
CA MET A 25 -1.53 8.09 3.69
C MET A 25 -0.50 8.09 2.54
N GLY A 26 0.66 7.48 2.75
CA GLY A 26 1.65 7.30 1.68
C GLY A 26 1.14 6.44 0.53
N ALA A 27 0.51 5.30 0.85
CA ALA A 27 -0.09 4.41 -0.15
C ALA A 27 -1.23 5.09 -0.93
N PHE A 28 -2.07 5.86 -0.22
CA PHE A 28 -3.13 6.63 -0.84
C PHE A 28 -2.57 7.71 -1.79
N GLY A 29 -1.52 8.43 -1.38
CA GLY A 29 -0.84 9.41 -2.23
C GLY A 29 -0.32 8.79 -3.53
N GLY A 30 0.38 7.65 -3.44
CA GLY A 30 0.88 6.93 -4.61
C GLY A 30 -0.23 6.41 -5.54
N LEU A 31 -1.35 5.95 -4.97
CA LEU A 31 -2.52 5.56 -5.76
C LEU A 31 -3.10 6.74 -6.54
N VAL A 32 -3.28 7.89 -5.88
CA VAL A 32 -3.83 9.09 -6.50
C VAL A 32 -2.94 9.58 -7.63
N GLU A 33 -1.62 9.67 -7.40
CA GLU A 33 -0.65 10.06 -8.43
C GLU A 33 -0.68 9.11 -9.64
N HIS A 34 -0.62 7.80 -9.40
CA HIS A 34 -0.62 6.81 -10.47
C HIS A 34 -1.88 6.88 -11.34
N CYS A 35 -3.05 6.95 -10.71
CA CYS A 35 -4.31 7.01 -11.47
C CYS A 35 -4.53 8.36 -12.15
N PHE A 36 -4.08 9.46 -11.55
CA PHE A 36 -4.13 10.77 -12.20
C PHE A 36 -3.27 10.77 -13.46
N THR A 37 -1.99 10.41 -13.36
CA THR A 37 -1.05 10.39 -14.50
C THR A 37 -1.47 9.41 -15.60
N SER A 38 -2.13 8.31 -15.25
CA SER A 38 -2.54 7.29 -16.23
C SER A 38 -3.87 7.58 -16.92
N CYS A 39 -4.78 8.32 -16.26
CA CYS A 39 -6.16 8.45 -16.72
C CYS A 39 -6.58 9.88 -17.06
N VAL A 40 -5.94 10.92 -16.51
CA VAL A 40 -6.30 12.33 -16.75
C VAL A 40 -5.35 12.88 -17.82
N ASP A 41 -5.86 12.95 -19.04
CA ASP A 41 -5.10 13.34 -20.24
C ASP A 41 -5.73 14.55 -20.96
N ASP A 42 -6.93 14.99 -20.57
CA ASP A 42 -7.63 16.13 -21.15
C ASP A 42 -7.67 17.30 -20.15
N PHE A 43 -7.01 18.40 -20.53
CA PHE A 43 -6.90 19.61 -19.72
C PHE A 43 -7.73 20.78 -20.27
N THR A 44 -8.74 20.50 -21.09
CA THR A 44 -9.66 21.53 -21.64
C THR A 44 -10.75 21.98 -20.66
N SER A 45 -10.95 21.24 -19.58
CA SER A 45 -12.01 21.45 -18.58
C SER A 45 -11.45 21.34 -17.16
N LYS A 46 -12.10 22.02 -16.20
CA LYS A 46 -11.81 21.86 -14.76
C LYS A 46 -12.45 20.61 -14.14
N ALA A 47 -13.43 20.03 -14.83
CA ALA A 47 -14.14 18.84 -14.41
C ALA A 47 -13.70 17.63 -15.23
N LEU A 48 -13.60 16.47 -14.57
CA LEU A 48 -13.28 15.20 -15.20
C LEU A 48 -14.39 14.76 -16.15
N SER A 49 -14.02 14.32 -17.35
CA SER A 49 -14.94 13.72 -18.31
C SER A 49 -15.46 12.36 -17.83
N SER A 50 -16.54 11.87 -18.44
CA SER A 50 -17.06 10.52 -18.14
C SER A 50 -16.04 9.41 -18.47
N ARG A 51 -15.17 9.63 -19.47
CA ARG A 51 -14.12 8.68 -19.86
C ARG A 51 -13.06 8.58 -18.77
N GLU A 52 -12.59 9.71 -18.28
CA GLU A 52 -11.56 9.79 -17.23
C GLU A 52 -12.09 9.21 -15.91
N ASN A 53 -13.31 9.56 -15.51
CA ASN A 53 -13.97 8.96 -14.33
C ASN A 53 -14.05 7.43 -14.43
N GLY A 54 -14.44 6.91 -15.60
CA GLY A 54 -14.45 5.46 -15.86
C GLY A 54 -13.05 4.83 -15.79
N CYS A 55 -12.03 5.52 -16.28
CA CYS A 55 -10.63 5.08 -16.20
C CYS A 55 -10.14 5.04 -14.75
N ILE A 56 -10.35 6.11 -13.98
CA ILE A 56 -9.93 6.22 -12.58
C ILE A 56 -10.54 5.09 -11.74
N ASN A 57 -11.84 4.82 -11.89
CA ASN A 57 -12.49 3.72 -11.17
C ASN A 57 -11.83 2.35 -11.46
N ARG A 58 -11.53 2.07 -12.73
CA ARG A 58 -10.81 0.83 -13.11
C ARG A 58 -9.38 0.82 -12.60
N CYS A 59 -8.69 1.96 -12.64
CA CYS A 59 -7.34 2.11 -12.15
C CYS A 59 -7.25 1.78 -10.67
N VAL A 60 -8.13 2.35 -9.84
CA VAL A 60 -8.16 2.10 -8.39
C VAL A 60 -8.38 0.62 -8.08
N LEU A 61 -9.40 -0.01 -8.69
CA LEU A 61 -9.68 -1.42 -8.50
C LEU A 61 -8.48 -2.31 -8.91
N LYS A 62 -7.88 -2.01 -10.06
CA LYS A 62 -6.72 -2.75 -10.56
C LYS A 62 -5.50 -2.57 -9.65
N TRP A 63 -5.25 -1.36 -9.17
CA TRP A 63 -4.15 -1.07 -8.25
C TRP A 63 -4.29 -1.85 -6.96
N MET A 64 -5.46 -1.80 -6.32
CA MET A 64 -5.70 -2.54 -5.06
C MET A 64 -5.56 -4.05 -5.25
N ALA A 65 -6.12 -4.61 -6.32
CA ALA A 65 -5.96 -6.04 -6.64
C ALA A 65 -4.48 -6.40 -6.90
N THR A 66 -3.73 -5.52 -7.54
CA THR A 66 -2.29 -5.71 -7.79
C THR A 66 -1.50 -5.68 -6.49
N GLN A 67 -1.76 -4.71 -5.61
CA GLN A 67 -1.11 -4.63 -4.30
C GLN A 67 -1.37 -5.87 -3.45
N GLN A 68 -2.61 -6.37 -3.42
CA GLN A 68 -2.94 -7.63 -2.73
C GLN A 68 -2.13 -8.80 -3.29
N ARG A 69 -2.13 -8.97 -4.61
CA ARG A 69 -1.42 -10.08 -5.26
C ARG A 69 0.09 -10.01 -5.04
N VAL A 70 0.67 -8.81 -5.11
CA VAL A 70 2.10 -8.59 -4.83
C VAL A 70 2.40 -8.93 -3.37
N SER A 71 1.54 -8.53 -2.44
CA SER A 71 1.70 -8.89 -1.01
C SER A 71 1.72 -10.41 -0.81
N ASP A 72 0.78 -11.14 -1.42
CA ASP A 72 0.70 -12.60 -1.30
C ASP A 72 1.99 -13.27 -1.82
N ARG A 73 2.46 -12.87 -3.01
CA ARG A 73 3.70 -13.41 -3.60
C ARG A 73 4.93 -13.03 -2.78
N PHE A 74 4.97 -11.82 -2.22
CA PHE A 74 6.07 -11.36 -1.38
C PHE A 74 6.17 -12.21 -0.10
N GLN A 75 5.03 -12.51 0.55
CA GLN A 75 5.01 -13.37 1.73
C GLN A 75 5.53 -14.78 1.43
N GLU A 76 5.10 -15.37 0.31
CA GLU A 76 5.59 -16.68 -0.14
C GLU A 76 7.11 -16.68 -0.36
N HIS A 77 7.64 -15.66 -1.05
CA HIS A 77 9.06 -15.56 -1.33
C HIS A 77 9.89 -15.32 -0.06
N ASN A 78 9.41 -14.47 0.84
CA ASN A 78 10.07 -14.20 2.11
C ASN A 78 10.15 -15.44 3.01
N ALA A 79 9.12 -16.29 2.99
CA ALA A 79 9.13 -17.57 3.69
C ALA A 79 10.19 -18.53 3.11
N GLN A 80 10.31 -18.61 1.78
CA GLN A 80 11.33 -19.42 1.11
C GLN A 80 12.75 -18.97 1.45
N ILE A 81 13.02 -17.66 1.42
CA ILE A 81 14.34 -17.10 1.79
C ILE A 81 14.67 -17.44 3.24
N THR A 82 13.71 -17.29 4.15
CA THR A 82 13.90 -17.61 5.57
C THR A 82 14.24 -19.08 5.78
N GLN A 83 13.57 -19.99 5.07
CA GLN A 83 13.88 -21.43 5.09
C GLN A 83 15.28 -21.73 4.53
N GLN A 84 15.68 -21.07 3.45
CA GLN A 84 17.03 -21.22 2.88
C GLN A 84 18.13 -20.72 3.84
N MET A 85 17.87 -19.65 4.60
CA MET A 85 18.80 -19.15 5.62
C MET A 85 18.91 -20.08 6.84
N GLN A 86 17.87 -20.86 7.15
CA GLN A 86 17.89 -21.83 8.26
C GLN A 86 18.59 -23.14 7.90
N ASN A 87 18.66 -23.49 6.61
CA ASN A 87 19.31 -24.70 6.12
C ASN A 87 20.81 -24.50 5.78
N LYS A 88 21.36 -23.32 6.07
CA LYS A 88 22.80 -23.02 6.05
C LYS A 88 23.32 -22.92 7.46
#